data_AF-A0A8X8YNZ5-F1
#
_entry.id   AF-A0A8X8YNZ5-F1
#
_cell.length_a   1.000
_cell.length_b   1.000
_cell.length_c   1.000
_cell.angle_alpha   90.00
_cell.angle_beta   90.00
_cell.angle_gamma   90.00
#
_symmetry.space_group_name_H-M   'P 1'
#
loop_
_entity.id
_entity.type
_entity.pdbx_description
1 polymer ?
#
loop_
_entity_poly.entity_id
_entity_poly.type
_entity_poly.pdbx_seq_one_letter_code
_entity_poly.pdbx_strand_id
1 'polypeptide(L)'
;MTTAALLRRALRRSASASYMSIRAFASPPGQQRKVAILGAAGGIRQPLSLLMKLNSMVSHLSLYDIAGTPGVAADFSHVNNRSEVLLLRFLFV
;
A
#
# COMPACT_ATOMS: atom_id res chain seq x y z
N MET A 1 -54.47 -25.30 -11.66
CA MET A 1 -53.53 -25.35 -10.52
C MET A 1 -52.07 -25.02 -10.87
N THR A 2 -51.70 -24.79 -12.14
CA THR A 2 -50.27 -24.68 -12.56
C THR A 2 -49.80 -23.29 -12.98
N THR A 3 -50.68 -22.28 -13.13
CA THR A 3 -50.31 -20.94 -13.60
C THR A 3 -49.57 -20.10 -12.56
N ALA A 4 -49.96 -20.17 -11.28
CA ALA A 4 -49.33 -19.40 -10.21
C ALA A 4 -47.89 -19.87 -9.87
N ALA A 5 -47.59 -21.16 -10.08
CA ALA A 5 -46.26 -21.72 -9.81
C ALA A 5 -45.22 -21.25 -10.84
N LEU A 6 -45.62 -21.09 -12.11
CA LEU A 6 -44.75 -20.59 -13.18
C LEU A 6 -44.42 -19.11 -12.98
N LEU A 7 -45.39 -18.28 -12.59
CA LEU A 7 -45.18 -16.86 -12.28
C LEU A 7 -44.19 -16.68 -11.11
N ARG A 8 -44.31 -17.51 -10.08
CA ARG A 8 -43.38 -17.52 -8.93
C ARG A 8 -41.97 -17.99 -9.30
N ARG A 9 -41.82 -18.83 -10.32
CA ARG A 9 -40.51 -19.28 -10.84
C ARG A 9 -39.85 -18.24 -11.74
N ALA A 10 -40.64 -17.45 -12.47
CA ALA A 10 -40.14 -16.33 -13.27
C ALA A 10 -39.63 -15.18 -12.38
N LEU A 11 -40.37 -14.84 -11.31
CA LEU A 11 -40.00 -13.73 -10.41
C LEU A 11 -38.80 -14.06 -9.49
N ARG A 12 -38.51 -15.33 -9.22
CA ARG A 12 -37.34 -15.75 -8.42
C ARG A 12 -36.02 -15.73 -9.20
N ARG A 13 -36.05 -15.54 -10.52
CA ARG A 13 -34.87 -15.59 -11.40
C ARG A 13 -34.13 -14.25 -11.53
N SER A 14 -34.49 -13.23 -10.73
CA SER A 14 -33.85 -11.90 -10.79
C SER A 14 -33.15 -11.44 -9.51
N ALA A 15 -33.04 -12.25 -8.47
CA ALA A 15 -32.43 -11.82 -7.20
C ALA A 15 -30.92 -12.07 -7.07
N SER A 16 -30.30 -12.85 -7.95
CA SER A 16 -28.88 -13.25 -7.82
C SER A 16 -27.91 -12.56 -8.79
N ALA A 17 -28.40 -11.80 -9.77
CA ALA A 17 -27.55 -11.22 -10.82
C ALA A 17 -27.06 -9.79 -10.49
N SER A 18 -27.62 -9.14 -9.48
CA SER A 18 -27.39 -7.71 -9.21
C SER A 18 -26.24 -7.41 -8.24
N TYR A 19 -25.65 -8.44 -7.60
CA TYR A 19 -24.61 -8.25 -6.57
C TYR A 19 -23.17 -8.37 -7.08
N MET A 20 -22.95 -8.71 -8.35
CA MET A 20 -21.61 -9.04 -8.87
C MET A 20 -21.01 -8.02 -9.86
N SER A 21 -21.58 -6.82 -10.05
CA SER A 21 -21.14 -5.93 -11.13
C SER A 21 -21.01 -4.43 -10.81
N ILE A 22 -20.63 -4.04 -9.59
CA ILE A 22 -20.28 -2.61 -9.27
C ILE A 22 -18.82 -2.44 -8.80
N ARG A 23 -17.89 -3.34 -9.16
CA ARG A 23 -16.45 -3.15 -8.86
C ARG A 23 -15.51 -3.51 -10.02
N ALA A 24 -15.91 -3.27 -11.27
CA ALA A 24 -15.11 -3.69 -12.43
C ALA A 24 -14.15 -2.61 -12.99
N PHE A 25 -14.09 -1.41 -12.41
CA PHE A 25 -13.15 -0.37 -12.83
C PHE A 25 -12.37 0.15 -11.62
N ALA A 26 -11.37 -0.62 -11.19
CA ALA A 26 -10.39 -0.13 -10.23
C ALA A 26 -9.26 0.58 -10.99
N SER A 27 -9.07 1.88 -10.76
CA SER A 27 -7.86 2.55 -11.21
C SER A 27 -6.65 1.85 -10.58
N PRO A 28 -5.56 1.61 -11.32
CA PRO A 28 -4.33 1.14 -10.70
C PRO A 28 -3.95 2.12 -9.58
N PRO A 29 -3.50 1.63 -8.41
CA PRO A 29 -3.07 2.49 -7.33
C PRO A 29 -2.04 3.49 -7.90
N GLY A 30 -2.25 4.78 -7.64
CA GLY A 30 -1.40 5.86 -8.16
C GLY A 30 0.08 5.55 -7.97
N GLN A 31 0.92 6.00 -8.92
CA GLN A 31 2.33 5.68 -9.04
C GLN A 31 3.06 5.53 -7.69
N GLN A 32 3.27 4.28 -7.26
CA GLN A 32 3.91 3.98 -5.99
C GLN A 32 5.41 4.18 -6.11
N ARG A 33 5.92 5.32 -5.63
CA ARG A 33 7.37 5.60 -5.72
C ARG A 33 8.09 4.93 -4.57
N LYS A 34 9.03 4.05 -4.92
CA LYS A 34 9.95 3.38 -4.00
C LYS A 34 11.27 4.13 -4.01
N VAL A 35 11.75 4.55 -2.85
CA VAL A 35 12.99 5.31 -2.70
C VAL A 35 13.89 4.55 -1.73
N ALA A 36 15.16 4.40 -2.07
CA ALA A 36 16.16 3.82 -1.18
C ALA A 36 17.22 4.88 -0.84
N ILE A 37 17.56 5.00 0.44
CA ILE A 37 18.61 5.91 0.93
C ILE A 37 19.75 5.06 1.49
N LEU A 38 20.92 5.20 0.86
CA LEU A 38 22.15 4.54 1.28
C LEU A 38 22.95 5.46 2.21
N GLY A 39 23.19 4.99 3.42
CA GLY A 39 23.82 5.69 4.54
C GLY A 39 22.85 6.51 5.41
N ALA A 40 21.64 5.98 5.64
CA ALA A 40 20.57 6.68 6.35
C ALA A 40 20.93 7.16 7.77
N ALA A 41 21.94 6.58 8.43
CA ALA A 41 22.41 7.00 9.76
C ALA A 41 23.40 8.19 9.72
N GLY A 42 23.81 8.64 8.53
CA GLY A 42 24.63 9.85 8.39
C GLY A 42 23.85 11.14 8.64
N GLY A 43 24.50 12.15 9.23
CA GLY A 43 23.86 13.41 9.66
C GLY A 43 23.13 14.22 8.58
N ILE A 44 23.50 14.07 7.29
CA ILE A 44 22.77 14.70 6.17
C ILE A 44 21.61 13.82 5.67
N ARG A 45 21.77 12.50 5.74
CA ARG A 45 20.78 11.56 5.20
C ARG A 45 19.61 11.35 6.15
N GLN A 46 19.78 11.59 7.45
CA GLN A 46 18.67 11.61 8.42
C GLN A 46 17.61 12.67 8.09
N PRO A 47 17.94 13.98 7.95
CA PRO A 47 16.95 14.98 7.56
C PRO A 47 16.41 14.75 6.14
N LEU A 48 17.23 14.24 5.21
CA LEU A 48 16.75 13.84 3.89
C LEU A 48 15.70 12.71 3.98
N SER A 49 15.93 11.70 4.83
CA SER A 49 15.01 10.58 5.05
C SER A 49 13.69 11.06 5.63
N LEU A 50 13.71 12.04 6.53
CA LEU A 50 12.50 12.69 7.04
C LEU A 50 11.73 13.43 5.94
N LEU A 51 12.42 14.22 5.11
CA LEU A 51 11.79 14.93 3.98
C LEU A 51 11.16 13.95 2.99
N MET A 52 11.83 12.83 2.70
CA MET A 52 11.29 11.77 1.84
C MET A 52 10.10 11.06 2.49
N LYS A 53 10.15 10.82 3.80
CA LYS A 53 9.04 10.25 4.57
C LYS A 53 7.82 11.16 4.52
N LEU A 54 7.97 12.49 4.55
CA LEU A 54 6.87 13.47 4.50
C LEU A 54 6.27 13.69 3.10
N ASN A 55 6.97 13.28 2.05
CA ASN A 55 6.49 13.44 0.68
C ASN A 55 5.37 12.43 0.37
N SER A 56 4.16 12.93 0.06
CA SER A 56 2.99 12.11 -0.28
C SER A 56 3.14 11.29 -1.56
N MET A 57 4.14 11.60 -2.38
CA MET A 57 4.46 10.84 -3.60
C MET A 57 5.30 9.59 -3.30
N VAL A 58 5.92 9.49 -2.12
CA VAL A 58 6.75 8.35 -1.73
C VAL A 58 5.87 7.34 -1.01
N SER A 59 5.78 6.13 -1.58
CA SER A 59 4.99 5.05 -1.00
C SER A 59 5.85 4.14 -0.12
N HIS A 60 7.11 3.91 -0.48
CA HIS A 60 8.02 3.06 0.28
C HIS A 60 9.39 3.73 0.38
N LEU A 61 9.93 3.79 1.59
CA LEU A 61 11.24 4.34 1.91
C LEU A 61 12.10 3.23 2.49
N SER A 62 13.11 2.80 1.74
CA SER A 62 14.08 1.79 2.18
C SER A 62 15.34 2.48 2.72
N LEU A 63 15.75 2.12 3.92
CA LEU A 63 16.92 2.70 4.59
C LEU A 63 18.02 1.65 4.71
N TYR A 64 19.23 2.04 4.33
CA TYR A 64 20.43 1.23 4.45
C TYR A 64 21.53 2.03 5.12
N ASP A 65 22.32 1.41 5.99
CA ASP A 65 23.60 1.92 6.48
C ASP A 65 24.48 0.74 6.92
N ILE A 66 25.77 0.98 7.12
CA ILE A 66 26.72 0.03 7.70
C ILE A 66 26.37 -0.22 9.18
N ALA A 67 25.95 0.83 9.89
CA ALA A 67 25.57 0.75 11.30
C ALA A 67 24.46 1.76 11.64
N GLY A 68 23.69 1.50 12.71
CA GLY A 68 22.72 2.45 13.25
C GLY A 68 21.39 2.59 12.49
N THR A 69 21.22 1.91 11.35
CA THR A 69 19.98 1.96 10.54
C THR A 69 18.71 1.53 11.29
N PRO A 70 18.71 0.51 12.20
CA PRO A 70 17.49 0.10 12.89
C PRO A 70 16.89 1.18 13.78
N GLY A 71 17.72 1.91 14.53
CA GLY A 71 17.26 3.01 15.39
C GLY A 71 16.68 4.15 14.56
N VAL A 72 17.39 4.53 13.51
CA VAL A 72 16.97 5.58 12.58
C VAL A 72 15.68 5.21 11.84
N ALA A 73 15.52 3.95 11.44
CA ALA A 73 14.29 3.45 10.82
C ALA A 73 13.12 3.45 11.81
N ALA A 74 13.36 3.11 13.08
CA ALA A 74 12.35 3.18 14.13
C ALA A 74 11.86 4.62 14.33
N ASP A 75 12.75 5.60 14.26
CA ASP A 75 12.37 7.02 14.31
C ASP A 75 11.43 7.37 13.14
N PHE A 76 11.79 7.06 11.90
CA PHE A 76 10.91 7.38 10.77
C PHE A 76 9.62 6.55 10.72
N SER A 77 9.56 5.41 11.42
CA SER A 77 8.36 4.56 11.49
C SER A 77 7.23 5.19 12.30
N HIS A 78 7.55 6.01 13.31
CA HIS A 78 6.55 6.68 14.14
C HIS A 78 5.97 7.96 13.50
N VAL A 79 6.60 8.46 12.44
CA VAL A 79 6.13 9.66 11.73
C VAL A 79 4.85 9.32 10.97
N ASN A 80 3.76 10.02 11.29
CA ASN A 80 2.43 9.83 10.70
C ASN A 80 2.39 10.23 9.22
N ASN A 81 2.81 9.33 8.34
CA ASN A 81 2.58 9.40 6.90
C ASN A 81 2.33 8.01 6.32
N ARG A 82 1.71 7.95 5.14
CA ARG A 82 1.34 6.75 4.39
C ARG A 82 2.55 5.96 3.85
N SER A 83 3.75 6.54 3.90
CA SER A 83 4.98 5.92 3.41
C SER A 83 5.46 4.81 4.34
N GLU A 84 5.63 3.60 3.82
CA GLU A 84 6.18 2.47 4.59
C GLU A 84 7.70 2.60 4.71
N VAL A 85 8.26 2.31 5.90
CA VAL A 85 9.71 2.34 6.14
C VAL A 85 10.23 0.91 6.20
N LEU A 86 11.18 0.59 5.33
CA LEU A 86 11.79 -0.73 5.22
C LEU A 86 13.27 -0.65 5.52
N LEU A 87 13.81 -1.66 6.19
CA LEU A 87 15.24 -1.81 6.38
C LEU A 87 15.78 -2.62 5.21
N LEU A 88 16.64 -2.02 4.39
CA LEU A 88 17.24 -2.72 3.28
C LEU A 88 18.24 -3.72 3.85
N ARG A 89 17.88 -5.00 3.80
CA ARG A 89 18.78 -6.09 4.12
C ARG A 89 19.27 -6.65 2.79
N PHE A 90 20.57 -6.57 2.54
CA PHE A 90 21.20 -7.38 1.51
C PHE A 90 21.23 -8.82 2.04
N LEU A 91 20.09 -9.49 2.02
CA LEU A 91 20.09 -10.95 1.93
C LEU A 91 20.58 -11.22 0.51
N PHE A 92 21.79 -11.78 0.44
CA PHE A 92 22.58 -12.15 -0.74
C PHE A 92 21.83 -12.16 -2.09
N VAL A 93 22.44 -11.50 -3.08
CA VAL A 93 22.40 -11.99 -4.48
C VAL A 93 22.54 -13.51 -4.50
#